data_AF-A0AAE0TA53-F1
#
_entry.id   AF-A0AAE0TA53-F1
#
_cell.length_a   1.000
_cell.length_b   1.000
_cell.length_c   1.000
_cell.angle_alpha   90.00
_cell.angle_beta   90.00
_cell.angle_gamma   90.00
#
_symmetry.space_group_name_H-M   'P 1'
#
loop_
_entity.id
_entity.type
_entity.pdbx_description
1 polymer ?
#
loop_
_entity_poly.entity_id
_entity_poly.type
_entity_poly.pdbx_seq_one_letter_code
_entity_poly.pdbx_strand_id
1 'polypeptide(L)'
;MCHYEKTLNKMYCSSGPKQYTEIAKEFSDAIFLKVDVDEVEDVAANCGISAMPTFQFYKNGKKVNELVGANETKLREMIEKMLGKDTMSKEDLTGLKKKRKKMVRVVQNKADFEQLLHSAGNKLVVVDFYATWCGPCRFISPKLERMSKEFTDAIFLKVDVDEVEEVAENCGISAMPTFQFYKHGEKVDEFIGANETKLKEMLVKNLK
;
A
#
# COMPACT_ATOMS: atom_id res chain seq x y z
N MET A 1 -17.91 -25.47 -24.26
CA MET A 1 -16.95 -26.50 -23.80
C MET A 1 -15.94 -25.85 -22.88
N CYS A 2 -15.81 -26.33 -21.65
CA CYS A 2 -14.89 -25.77 -20.66
C CYS A 2 -13.57 -26.55 -20.64
N HIS A 3 -12.45 -25.85 -20.78
CA HIS A 3 -11.09 -26.36 -20.80
C HIS A 3 -10.37 -25.91 -19.53
N TYR A 4 -9.84 -26.86 -18.76
CA TYR A 4 -8.98 -26.57 -17.62
C TYR A 4 -7.52 -26.51 -18.10
N GLU A 5 -6.89 -25.36 -17.93
CA GLU A 5 -5.50 -25.12 -18.30
C GLU A 5 -4.60 -25.27 -17.07
N LYS A 6 -3.97 -26.45 -16.96
CA LYS A 6 -3.15 -26.87 -15.81
C LYS A 6 -1.99 -25.92 -15.50
N THR A 7 -1.42 -25.28 -16.51
CA THR A 7 -0.27 -24.35 -16.37
C THR A 7 -0.66 -23.03 -15.71
N LEU A 8 -1.92 -22.62 -15.81
CA LEU A 8 -2.43 -21.37 -15.23
C LEU A 8 -3.32 -21.60 -14.00
N ASN A 9 -3.62 -22.86 -13.67
CA ASN A 9 -4.63 -23.25 -12.68
C ASN A 9 -5.99 -22.54 -12.91
N LYS A 10 -6.38 -22.40 -14.18
CA LYS A 10 -7.58 -21.67 -14.63
C LYS A 10 -8.48 -22.54 -15.49
N MET A 11 -9.80 -22.37 -15.32
CA MET A 11 -10.82 -23.08 -16.10
C MET A 11 -11.50 -22.08 -17.04
N TYR A 12 -11.42 -22.32 -18.35
CA TYR A 12 -11.93 -21.43 -19.39
C TYR A 12 -13.05 -22.09 -20.17
N CYS A 13 -14.18 -21.43 -20.38
CA CYS A 13 -15.25 -21.98 -21.23
C CYS A 13 -15.50 -21.14 -22.49
N SER A 14 -15.60 -21.81 -23.64
CA SER A 14 -15.64 -21.17 -24.97
C SER A 14 -16.91 -20.38 -25.32
N SER A 15 -17.97 -20.46 -24.51
CA SER A 15 -19.32 -19.97 -24.86
C SER A 15 -19.87 -18.89 -23.90
N GLY A 16 -19.03 -17.96 -23.43
CA GLY A 16 -19.47 -16.79 -22.64
C GLY A 16 -19.18 -15.48 -23.37
N PRO A 17 -19.77 -14.34 -22.95
CA PRO A 17 -19.36 -13.03 -23.45
C PRO A 17 -17.83 -12.89 -23.33
N LYS A 18 -17.15 -12.67 -24.45
CA LYS A 18 -15.68 -12.69 -24.56
C LYS A 18 -15.00 -11.80 -23.52
N GLN A 19 -15.62 -10.68 -23.20
CA GLN A 19 -15.18 -9.67 -22.22
C GLN A 19 -14.84 -10.25 -20.83
N TYR A 20 -15.60 -11.22 -20.30
CA TYR A 20 -15.32 -11.79 -18.97
C TYR A 20 -14.14 -12.76 -18.98
N THR A 21 -13.88 -13.38 -20.14
CA THR A 21 -12.72 -14.24 -20.32
C THR A 21 -11.43 -13.41 -20.38
N GLU A 22 -11.49 -12.20 -20.94
CA GLU A 22 -10.37 -11.25 -20.95
C GLU A 22 -10.07 -10.74 -19.53
N ILE A 23 -11.11 -10.36 -18.78
CA ILE A 23 -10.98 -10.00 -17.34
C ILE A 23 -10.27 -11.12 -16.57
N ALA A 24 -10.69 -12.37 -16.72
CA ALA A 24 -10.09 -13.51 -16.02
C ALA A 24 -8.60 -13.73 -16.36
N LYS A 25 -8.14 -13.32 -17.55
CA LYS A 25 -6.72 -13.42 -17.92
C LYS A 25 -5.87 -12.39 -17.18
N GLU A 26 -6.40 -11.20 -16.91
CA GLU A 26 -5.69 -10.11 -16.23
C GLU A 26 -5.39 -10.41 -14.75
N PHE A 27 -6.21 -11.25 -14.11
CA PHE A 27 -6.04 -11.60 -12.70
C PHE A 27 -5.45 -13.01 -12.58
N SER A 28 -4.11 -13.14 -12.59
CA SER A 28 -3.39 -14.41 -12.35
C SER A 28 -3.64 -14.99 -10.97
N ASP A 29 -3.89 -14.13 -9.98
CA ASP A 29 -3.93 -14.49 -8.56
C ASP A 29 -5.34 -14.91 -8.09
N ALA A 30 -6.30 -14.96 -9.02
CA ALA A 30 -7.66 -15.43 -8.79
C ALA A 30 -8.01 -16.59 -9.71
N ILE A 31 -8.75 -17.56 -9.17
CA ILE A 31 -9.32 -18.67 -9.94
C ILE A 31 -10.72 -18.23 -10.39
N PHE A 32 -10.94 -18.29 -11.70
CA PHE A 32 -12.25 -18.02 -12.30
C PHE A 32 -12.88 -19.34 -12.71
N LEU A 33 -14.12 -19.55 -12.28
CA LEU A 33 -14.94 -20.71 -12.66
C LEU A 33 -16.18 -20.17 -13.36
N LYS A 34 -16.41 -20.65 -14.58
CA LYS A 34 -17.68 -20.42 -15.28
C LYS A 34 -18.54 -21.67 -15.11
N VAL A 35 -19.78 -21.47 -14.68
CA VAL A 35 -20.77 -22.53 -14.57
C VAL A 35 -21.88 -22.24 -15.57
N ASP A 36 -22.22 -23.24 -16.37
CA ASP A 36 -23.40 -23.20 -17.23
C ASP A 36 -24.57 -23.78 -16.44
N VAL A 37 -25.57 -22.94 -16.17
CA VAL A 37 -26.70 -23.31 -15.33
C VAL A 37 -27.70 -24.20 -16.09
N ASP A 38 -27.68 -24.15 -17.42
CA ASP A 38 -28.52 -25.01 -18.26
C ASP A 38 -27.95 -26.43 -18.37
N GLU A 39 -26.63 -26.59 -18.18
CA GLU A 39 -25.94 -27.90 -18.24
C GLU A 39 -25.80 -28.57 -16.86
N VAL A 40 -26.04 -27.85 -15.76
CA VAL A 40 -25.88 -28.40 -14.40
C VAL A 40 -27.17 -28.20 -13.60
N GLU A 41 -27.92 -29.30 -13.47
CA GLU A 41 -29.16 -29.36 -12.69
C GLU A 41 -28.95 -28.86 -11.25
N ASP A 42 -29.97 -28.18 -10.72
CA ASP A 42 -30.05 -27.68 -9.34
C ASP A 42 -29.00 -26.65 -8.88
N VAL A 43 -28.02 -26.29 -9.71
CA VAL A 43 -27.02 -25.25 -9.34
C VAL A 43 -27.66 -23.89 -9.20
N ALA A 44 -28.58 -23.52 -10.09
CA ALA A 44 -29.28 -22.24 -10.00
C ALA A 44 -29.99 -22.08 -8.64
N ALA A 45 -30.74 -23.12 -8.26
CA ALA A 45 -31.50 -23.14 -7.02
C ALA A 45 -30.57 -23.17 -5.79
N ASN A 46 -29.58 -24.06 -5.79
CA ASN A 46 -28.67 -24.26 -4.65
C ASN A 46 -27.72 -23.08 -4.43
N CYS A 47 -27.31 -22.39 -5.49
CA CYS A 47 -26.47 -21.20 -5.40
C CYS A 47 -27.28 -19.90 -5.25
N GLY A 48 -28.61 -19.95 -5.31
CA GLY A 48 -29.49 -18.79 -5.16
C GLY A 48 -29.44 -17.82 -6.35
N ILE A 49 -29.25 -18.35 -7.55
CA ILE A 49 -29.12 -17.59 -8.78
C ILE A 49 -30.50 -17.15 -9.28
N SER A 50 -30.74 -15.84 -9.30
CA SER A 50 -32.02 -15.25 -9.71
C SER A 50 -31.98 -14.54 -11.07
N ALA A 51 -30.79 -14.27 -11.62
CA ALA A 51 -30.60 -13.62 -12.91
C ALA A 51 -29.24 -13.93 -13.52
N MET A 52 -29.13 -13.84 -14.84
CA MET A 52 -27.89 -14.06 -15.60
C MET A 52 -27.36 -12.77 -16.25
N PRO A 53 -26.04 -12.52 -16.26
CA PRO A 53 -24.99 -13.25 -15.53
C PRO A 53 -25.00 -12.90 -14.03
N THR A 54 -24.60 -13.82 -13.16
CA THR A 54 -24.34 -13.57 -11.74
C THR A 54 -22.95 -14.06 -11.40
N PHE A 55 -22.16 -13.22 -10.73
CA PHE A 55 -20.80 -13.52 -10.30
C PHE A 55 -20.80 -13.70 -8.79
N GLN A 56 -20.39 -14.88 -8.32
CA GLN A 56 -20.22 -15.16 -6.90
C GLN A 56 -18.74 -15.20 -6.53
N PHE A 57 -18.40 -14.57 -5.41
CA PHE A 57 -17.04 -14.42 -4.94
C PHE A 57 -16.83 -15.29 -3.71
N TYR A 58 -15.78 -16.10 -3.73
CA TYR A 58 -15.46 -17.04 -2.66
C TYR A 58 -14.08 -16.77 -2.08
N LYS A 59 -13.94 -16.88 -0.76
CA LYS A 59 -12.67 -16.86 -0.04
C LYS A 59 -12.66 -17.99 0.98
N ASN A 60 -11.62 -18.81 0.98
CA ASN A 60 -11.49 -19.97 1.87
C ASN A 60 -12.72 -20.89 1.83
N GLY A 61 -13.26 -21.14 0.63
CA GLY A 61 -14.43 -22.01 0.41
C GLY A 61 -15.79 -21.43 0.81
N LYS A 62 -15.86 -20.18 1.31
CA LYS A 62 -17.12 -19.52 1.70
C LYS A 62 -17.47 -18.40 0.72
N LYS A 63 -18.75 -18.27 0.37
CA LYS A 63 -19.27 -17.13 -0.42
C LYS A 63 -19.16 -15.87 0.44
N VAL A 64 -18.49 -14.86 -0.09
CA VAL A 64 -18.28 -13.59 0.62
C VAL A 64 -18.92 -12.40 -0.10
N ASN A 65 -19.22 -12.52 -1.39
CA ASN A 65 -19.91 -11.47 -2.12
C ASN A 65 -20.59 -12.01 -3.38
N GLU A 66 -21.47 -11.20 -3.97
CA GLU A 66 -22.19 -11.51 -5.21
C GLU A 66 -22.43 -10.24 -6.03
N LEU A 67 -22.35 -10.38 -7.35
CA LEU A 67 -22.70 -9.35 -8.32
C LEU A 67 -23.70 -9.94 -9.30
N VAL A 68 -24.95 -9.48 -9.22
CA VAL A 68 -25.99 -9.82 -10.18
C VAL A 68 -25.97 -8.83 -11.34
N GLY A 69 -26.02 -9.36 -12.56
CA GLY A 69 -26.06 -8.59 -13.79
C GLY A 69 -24.70 -8.34 -14.44
N ALA A 70 -24.75 -7.98 -15.73
CA ALA A 70 -23.58 -7.71 -16.54
C ALA A 70 -22.98 -6.33 -16.22
N ASN A 71 -22.03 -6.26 -15.29
CA ASN A 71 -21.30 -5.02 -14.97
C ASN A 71 -19.80 -5.30 -14.83
N GLU A 72 -19.05 -5.05 -15.91
CA GLU A 72 -17.61 -5.31 -15.96
C GLU A 72 -16.80 -4.45 -14.99
N THR A 73 -17.12 -3.17 -14.89
CA THR A 73 -16.42 -2.24 -14.01
C THR A 73 -16.54 -2.70 -12.55
N LYS A 74 -17.77 -2.99 -12.13
CA LYS A 74 -18.05 -3.45 -10.77
C LYS A 74 -17.48 -4.85 -10.51
N LEU A 75 -17.47 -5.71 -11.52
CA LEU A 75 -16.83 -7.03 -11.44
C LEU A 75 -15.32 -6.88 -11.20
N ARG A 76 -14.62 -6.05 -11.99
CA ARG A 76 -13.19 -5.75 -11.83
C ARG A 76 -12.88 -5.18 -10.44
N GLU A 77 -13.64 -4.16 -10.02
CA GLU A 77 -13.50 -3.55 -8.69
C GLU A 77 -13.67 -4.59 -7.56
N MET A 78 -14.64 -5.50 -7.68
CA MET A 78 -14.85 -6.54 -6.67
C MET A 78 -13.74 -7.59 -6.67
N ILE A 79 -13.19 -7.96 -7.83
CA ILE A 79 -12.03 -8.86 -7.94
C ILE A 79 -10.80 -8.20 -7.30
N GLU A 80 -10.52 -6.94 -7.63
CA GLU A 80 -9.42 -6.17 -7.06
C GLU A 80 -9.51 -6.09 -5.54
N LYS A 81 -10.68 -5.69 -5.02
CA LYS A 81 -10.95 -5.63 -3.57
C LYS A 81 -10.76 -6.99 -2.89
N MET A 82 -11.21 -8.07 -3.53
CA MET A 82 -11.07 -9.44 -3.01
C MET A 82 -9.61 -9.90 -2.94
N LEU A 83 -8.79 -9.48 -3.91
CA LEU A 83 -7.35 -9.71 -3.95
C LEU A 83 -6.54 -8.75 -3.07
N GLY A 84 -7.20 -7.85 -2.32
CA GLY A 84 -6.52 -6.86 -1.47
C GLY A 84 -5.89 -5.71 -2.25
N LYS A 85 -6.26 -5.51 -3.52
CA LYS A 85 -5.93 -4.33 -4.33
C LYS A 85 -7.05 -3.30 -4.10
N ASP A 86 -6.91 -2.44 -3.10
CA ASP A 86 -7.85 -1.34 -2.88
C ASP A 86 -7.75 -0.31 -4.03
N THR A 87 -8.79 -0.20 -4.86
CA THR A 87 -8.96 0.94 -5.79
C THR A 87 -10.36 1.56 -5.62
N MET A 88 -10.42 2.83 -5.21
CA MET A 88 -11.65 3.60 -4.92
C MET A 88 -12.14 4.42 -6.13
N SER A 89 -13.45 4.70 -6.13
CA SER A 89 -14.32 5.24 -7.18
C SER A 89 -14.25 6.76 -7.45
N LYS A 90 -14.85 7.13 -8.60
CA LYS A 90 -14.84 8.40 -9.36
C LYS A 90 -15.34 9.71 -8.71
N GLU A 91 -15.60 9.78 -7.40
CA GLU A 91 -15.88 11.07 -6.73
C GLU A 91 -14.60 11.94 -6.55
N ASP A 92 -13.44 11.33 -6.83
CA ASP A 92 -12.12 11.93 -6.79
C ASP A 92 -11.63 12.48 -8.14
N LEU A 93 -12.52 13.00 -9.01
CA LEU A 93 -12.04 13.97 -10.02
C LEU A 93 -11.51 15.27 -9.35
N THR A 94 -11.92 15.55 -8.12
CA THR A 94 -11.28 16.55 -7.24
C THR A 94 -10.06 15.98 -6.48
N GLY A 95 -9.85 14.67 -6.56
CA GLY A 95 -8.81 13.88 -5.90
C GLY A 95 -7.59 13.57 -6.77
N LEU A 96 -7.43 14.23 -7.92
CA LEU A 96 -6.15 14.32 -8.65
C LEU A 96 -4.97 14.84 -7.79
N LYS A 97 -5.23 15.30 -6.55
CA LYS A 97 -4.23 15.70 -5.55
C LYS A 97 -4.05 14.71 -4.38
N LYS A 98 -4.77 13.57 -4.32
CA LYS A 98 -4.89 12.76 -3.10
C LYS A 98 -4.29 11.34 -3.16
N LYS A 99 -3.40 11.05 -4.13
CA LYS A 99 -2.29 10.12 -3.87
C LYS A 99 -1.25 10.88 -3.05
N ARG A 100 -1.57 11.14 -1.77
CA ARG A 100 -0.56 11.59 -0.80
C ARG A 100 0.44 10.44 -0.68
N LYS A 101 1.48 10.48 -1.51
CA LYS A 101 2.83 10.02 -1.19
C LYS A 101 2.95 10.04 0.34
N LYS A 102 3.12 8.89 1.00
CA LYS A 102 3.50 8.89 2.42
C LYS A 102 4.69 9.84 2.50
N MET A 103 4.48 11.05 3.05
CA MET A 103 5.48 12.12 2.99
C MET A 103 6.65 11.79 3.90
N VAL A 104 6.38 11.00 4.93
CA VAL A 104 7.36 10.25 5.71
C VAL A 104 7.52 8.85 5.13
N ARG A 105 8.73 8.52 4.65
CA ARG A 105 9.08 7.20 4.12
C ARG A 105 9.68 6.33 5.22
N VAL A 106 9.37 5.03 5.22
CA VAL A 106 9.95 4.09 6.17
C VAL A 106 11.13 3.40 5.49
N VAL A 107 12.29 3.48 6.10
CA VAL A 107 13.53 2.86 5.63
C VAL A 107 13.45 1.35 5.86
N GLN A 108 13.74 0.55 4.83
CA GLN A 108 13.61 -0.91 4.89
C GLN A 108 14.91 -1.62 5.27
N ASN A 109 16.06 -1.06 4.88
CA ASN A 109 17.39 -1.61 5.14
C ASN A 109 18.46 -0.52 4.87
N LYS A 110 19.73 -0.87 5.09
CA LYS A 110 20.85 0.04 4.85
C LYS A 110 20.96 0.56 3.41
N ALA A 111 20.79 -0.31 2.41
CA ALA A 111 20.88 0.11 1.01
C ALA A 111 19.79 1.12 0.65
N ASP A 112 18.56 0.91 1.14
CA ASP A 112 17.46 1.86 1.00
C ASP A 112 17.78 3.21 1.69
N PHE A 113 18.35 3.18 2.89
CA PHE A 113 18.78 4.39 3.60
C PHE A 113 19.80 5.21 2.80
N GLU A 114 20.87 4.56 2.35
CA GLU A 114 21.93 5.18 1.54
C GLU A 114 21.39 5.73 0.22
N GLN A 115 20.51 4.97 -0.45
CA GLN A 115 19.87 5.41 -1.68
C GLN A 115 18.96 6.63 -1.45
N LEU A 116 18.19 6.66 -0.35
CA LEU A 116 17.32 7.78 -0.01
C LEU A 116 18.11 9.05 0.32
N LEU A 117 19.24 8.92 1.02
CA LEU A 117 20.16 10.03 1.27
C LEU A 117 20.81 10.54 -0.02
N HIS A 118 21.30 9.64 -0.87
CA HIS A 118 21.95 10.00 -2.13
C HIS A 118 20.96 10.66 -3.11
N SER A 119 19.76 10.09 -3.26
CA SER A 119 18.72 10.62 -4.15
C SER A 119 18.08 11.93 -3.68
N ALA A 120 18.31 12.32 -2.42
CA ALA A 120 17.85 13.61 -1.91
C ALA A 120 18.58 14.79 -2.56
N GLY A 121 19.81 14.58 -3.04
CA GLY A 121 20.66 15.65 -3.56
C GLY A 121 20.85 16.76 -2.52
N ASN A 122 20.41 17.97 -2.86
CA ASN A 122 20.57 19.16 -2.00
C ASN A 122 19.40 19.35 -1.02
N LYS A 123 18.37 18.49 -1.08
CA LYS A 123 17.22 18.60 -0.16
C LYS A 123 17.63 18.20 1.24
N LEU A 124 17.07 18.88 2.23
CA LEU A 124 17.17 18.47 3.62
C LEU A 124 16.49 17.11 3.80
N VAL A 125 17.15 16.16 4.44
CA VAL A 125 16.54 14.90 4.87
C VAL A 125 16.45 14.90 6.40
N VAL A 126 15.26 14.64 6.94
CA VAL A 126 15.03 14.50 8.38
C VAL A 126 14.69 13.06 8.66
N VAL A 127 15.45 12.43 9.54
CA VAL A 127 15.33 11.02 9.89
C VAL A 127 14.90 10.90 11.35
N ASP A 128 13.77 10.23 11.59
CA ASP A 128 13.27 9.87 12.92
C ASP A 128 13.62 8.40 13.22
N PHE A 129 14.60 8.21 14.09
CA PHE A 129 14.98 6.90 14.62
C PHE A 129 14.08 6.57 15.81
N TYR A 130 13.24 5.56 15.64
CA TYR A 130 12.18 5.21 16.58
C TYR A 130 12.17 3.70 16.87
N ALA A 131 11.39 3.31 17.87
CA ALA A 131 11.04 1.91 18.13
C ALA A 131 9.54 1.76 18.38
N THR A 132 8.96 0.60 18.10
CA THR A 132 7.51 0.37 18.26
C THR A 132 7.03 0.39 19.72
N TRP A 133 7.92 0.05 20.64
CA TRP A 133 7.73 0.05 22.09
C TRP A 133 8.03 1.40 22.76
N CYS A 134 8.60 2.36 22.02
CA CYS A 134 8.95 3.68 22.53
C CYS A 134 7.70 4.57 22.69
N GLY A 135 7.27 4.79 23.94
CA GLY A 135 6.14 5.66 24.28
C GLY A 135 6.28 7.10 23.73
N PRO A 136 7.40 7.81 23.97
CA PRO A 136 7.62 9.16 23.43
C PRO A 136 7.59 9.22 21.89
N CYS A 137 8.00 8.14 21.21
CA CYS A 137 7.95 8.04 19.74
C CYS A 137 6.51 8.09 19.22
N ARG A 138 5.57 7.42 19.90
CA ARG A 138 4.14 7.48 19.58
C ARG A 138 3.58 8.89 19.72
N PHE A 139 4.11 9.67 20.67
CA PHE A 139 3.73 11.07 20.81
C PHE A 139 4.22 11.90 19.61
N ILE A 140 5.49 11.82 19.22
CA ILE A 140 6.06 12.73 18.21
C ILE A 140 5.77 12.32 16.76
N SER A 141 5.60 11.02 16.47
CA SER A 141 5.35 10.51 15.11
C SER A 141 4.22 11.22 14.34
N PRO A 142 3.01 11.43 14.90
CA PRO A 142 1.95 12.14 14.18
C PRO A 142 2.26 13.63 13.94
N LYS A 143 3.18 14.23 14.70
CA LYS A 143 3.61 15.62 14.52
C LYS A 143 4.62 15.70 13.39
N LEU A 144 5.58 14.77 13.34
CA LEU A 144 6.48 14.60 12.20
C LEU A 144 5.71 14.41 10.89
N GLU A 145 4.66 13.58 10.90
CA GLU A 145 3.79 13.40 9.74
C GLU A 145 3.06 14.68 9.31
N ARG A 146 2.66 15.54 10.26
CA ARG A 146 2.08 16.86 9.94
C ARG A 146 3.13 17.78 9.35
N MET A 147 4.30 17.88 9.97
CA MET A 147 5.42 18.68 9.47
C MET A 147 5.86 18.24 8.07
N SER A 148 5.85 16.93 7.77
CA SER A 148 6.15 16.44 6.43
C SER A 148 5.20 16.95 5.34
N LYS A 149 4.00 17.36 5.72
CA LYS A 149 2.99 17.99 4.84
C LYS A 149 3.17 19.49 4.69
N GLU A 150 3.80 20.13 5.68
CA GLU A 150 4.07 21.57 5.69
C GLU A 150 5.39 21.89 4.99
N PHE A 151 6.43 21.10 5.23
CA PHE A 151 7.80 21.31 4.74
C PHE A 151 8.10 20.41 3.53
N THR A 152 7.49 20.70 2.38
CA THR A 152 7.63 19.85 1.17
C THR A 152 9.01 19.89 0.51
N ASP A 153 9.84 20.85 0.90
CA ASP A 153 11.23 20.99 0.44
C ASP A 153 12.22 20.12 1.22
N ALA A 154 11.75 19.46 2.29
CA ALA A 154 12.47 18.42 3.00
C ALA A 154 11.90 17.03 2.70
N ILE A 155 12.75 16.01 2.83
CA ILE A 155 12.39 14.61 2.79
C ILE A 155 12.35 14.10 4.22
N PHE A 156 11.28 13.39 4.59
CA PHE A 156 11.11 12.84 5.93
C PHE A 156 11.23 11.32 5.87
N LEU A 157 12.08 10.76 6.72
CA LEU A 157 12.35 9.34 6.84
C LEU A 157 12.07 8.88 8.27
N LYS A 158 11.70 7.61 8.42
CA LYS A 158 11.63 6.90 9.69
C LYS A 158 12.45 5.63 9.60
N VAL A 159 13.26 5.38 10.62
CA VAL A 159 14.06 4.17 10.77
C VAL A 159 13.63 3.50 12.06
N ASP A 160 13.13 2.26 11.95
CA ASP A 160 12.88 1.44 13.13
C ASP A 160 14.20 0.83 13.55
N VAL A 161 14.64 1.13 14.78
CA VAL A 161 15.97 0.70 15.25
C VAL A 161 16.04 -0.82 15.47
N ASP A 162 14.89 -1.48 15.68
CA ASP A 162 14.82 -2.93 15.86
C ASP A 162 14.81 -3.67 14.51
N GLU A 163 14.27 -3.06 13.45
CA GLU A 163 14.20 -3.68 12.12
C GLU A 163 15.43 -3.36 11.26
N VAL A 164 16.08 -2.22 11.50
CA VAL A 164 17.22 -1.72 10.73
C VAL A 164 18.40 -1.39 11.65
N GLU A 165 18.77 -2.37 12.48
CA GLU A 165 19.82 -2.26 13.50
C GLU A 165 21.13 -1.69 12.94
N GLU A 166 21.61 -2.20 11.80
CA GLU A 166 22.86 -1.76 11.17
C GLU A 166 22.87 -0.24 10.87
N VAL A 167 21.73 0.32 10.47
CA VAL A 167 21.63 1.77 10.21
C VAL A 167 21.63 2.54 11.52
N ALA A 168 20.91 2.06 12.54
CA ALA A 168 20.89 2.68 13.86
C ALA A 168 22.29 2.70 14.50
N GLU A 169 23.04 1.61 14.40
CA GLU A 169 24.42 1.51 14.87
C GLU A 169 25.35 2.48 14.14
N ASN A 170 25.34 2.45 12.80
CA ASN A 170 26.18 3.33 11.98
C ASN A 170 25.87 4.83 12.19
N CYS A 171 24.60 5.16 12.48
CA CYS A 171 24.17 6.52 12.80
C CYS A 171 24.42 6.91 14.26
N GLY A 172 24.92 5.99 15.11
CA GLY A 172 25.24 6.25 16.52
C GLY A 172 24.02 6.46 17.40
N ILE A 173 22.92 5.76 17.12
CA ILE A 173 21.65 5.93 17.86
C ILE A 173 21.71 5.21 19.20
N SER A 174 21.56 5.96 20.29
CA SER A 174 21.60 5.45 21.66
C SER A 174 20.29 5.61 22.44
N ALA A 175 19.33 6.37 21.90
CA ALA A 175 18.05 6.64 22.52
C ALA A 175 16.99 6.96 21.47
N MET A 176 15.72 6.70 21.80
CA MET A 176 14.59 6.97 20.89
C MET A 176 13.55 7.89 21.57
N PRO A 177 12.95 8.83 20.80
CA PRO A 177 13.28 9.13 19.41
C PRO A 177 14.60 9.92 19.32
N THR A 178 15.38 9.67 18.27
CA THR A 178 16.49 10.55 17.86
C THR A 178 16.20 11.08 16.47
N PHE A 179 16.37 12.38 16.30
CA PHE A 179 16.22 13.03 15.01
C PHE A 179 17.58 13.44 14.48
N GLN A 180 17.91 13.03 13.27
CA GLN A 180 19.09 13.47 12.55
C GLN A 180 18.70 14.19 11.25
N PHE A 181 19.49 15.20 10.89
CA PHE A 181 19.27 16.06 9.74
C PHE A 181 20.44 15.88 8.78
N TYR A 182 20.16 15.70 7.50
CA TYR A 182 21.17 15.47 6.47
C TYR A 182 21.02 16.44 5.30
N LYS A 183 22.15 16.88 4.74
CA LYS A 183 22.24 17.59 3.46
C LYS A 183 23.41 17.01 2.66
N HIS A 184 23.23 16.79 1.37
CA HIS A 184 24.26 16.19 0.50
C HIS A 184 24.79 14.85 1.03
N GLY A 185 23.95 14.07 1.70
CA GLY A 185 24.33 12.79 2.32
C GLY A 185 25.07 12.90 3.65
N GLU A 186 25.40 14.11 4.13
CA GLU A 186 26.13 14.31 5.39
C GLU A 186 25.22 14.78 6.52
N LYS A 187 25.47 14.31 7.75
CA LYS A 187 24.73 14.72 8.94
C LYS A 187 25.12 16.15 9.33
N VAL A 188 24.15 17.06 9.31
CA VAL A 188 24.36 18.50 9.61
C VAL A 188 23.89 18.90 11.01
N ASP A 189 23.00 18.13 11.62
CA ASP A 189 22.42 18.44 12.93
C ASP A 189 21.75 17.18 13.52
N GLU A 190 21.59 17.14 14.85
CA GLU A 190 20.81 16.09 15.53
C GLU A 190 20.28 16.51 16.89
N PHE A 191 19.26 15.82 17.38
CA PHE A 191 18.87 15.87 18.78
C PHE A 191 18.09 14.62 19.24
N ILE A 192 18.12 14.38 20.55
CA ILE A 192 17.42 13.28 21.20
C ILE A 192 16.16 13.82 21.90
N GLY A 193 15.06 13.06 21.81
CA GLY A 193 13.84 13.25 22.58
C GLY A 193 12.64 13.75 21.77
N ALA A 194 11.45 13.53 22.33
CA ALA A 194 10.17 13.91 21.71
C ALA A 194 9.85 15.40 21.96
N ASN A 195 10.51 16.30 21.23
CA ASN A 195 10.31 17.75 21.34
C ASN A 195 9.86 18.36 20.00
N GLU A 196 8.57 18.69 19.90
CA GLU A 196 7.96 19.25 18.68
C GLU A 196 8.51 20.64 18.32
N THR A 197 8.67 21.53 19.30
CA THR A 197 9.19 22.88 19.08
C THR A 197 10.62 22.82 18.54
N LYS A 198 11.48 22.04 19.18
CA LYS A 198 12.88 21.86 18.76
C LYS A 198 12.98 21.23 17.37
N LEU A 199 12.14 20.23 17.07
CA LEU A 199 12.08 19.62 15.74
C LEU A 199 11.77 20.67 14.66
N LYS A 200 10.78 21.54 14.90
CA LYS A 200 10.38 22.61 13.98
C LYS A 200 11.47 23.68 13.82
N GLU A 201 12.11 24.08 14.92
CA GLU A 201 13.23 25.03 14.90
C GLU A 201 14.39 24.51 14.07
N MET A 202 14.78 23.24 14.26
CA MET A 202 15.87 22.63 13.50
C MET A 202 15.53 22.41 12.03
N LEU A 203 14.27 22.09 11.71
CA LEU A 203 13.77 22.10 10.33
C LEU A 203 13.96 23.47 9.67
N VAL A 204 13.47 24.55 10.31
CA VAL A 204 13.56 25.91 9.76
C VAL A 204 15.01 26.39 9.67
N LYS A 205 15.85 26.06 10.65
CA LYS A 205 17.29 26.37 10.64
C LYS A 205 17.97 25.73 9.44
N ASN A 206 17.71 24.45 9.20
CA ASN A 206 18.42 23.68 8.18
C ASN A 206 17.77 23.74 6.80
N LEU A 207 16.58 24.32 6.62
CA LEU A 207 16.01 24.57 5.29
C LEU A 207 16.62 25.78 4.58
N LYS A 208 17.32 26.65 5.31
CA LYS A 208 18.02 27.81 4.76
C LYS A 208 19.31 27.44 4.03
#